data_AF-A0ABC9SDF6-F1
#
_entry.id   AF-A0ABC9SDF6-F1
#
_cell.length_a   1.000
_cell.length_b   1.000
_cell.length_c   1.000
_cell.angle_alpha   90.00
_cell.angle_beta   90.00
_cell.angle_gamma   90.00
#
_symmetry.space_group_name_H-M   'P 1'
#
loop_
_entity.id
_entity.type
_entity.pdbx_description
1 polymer ?
#
loop_
_entity_poly.entity_id
_entity_poly.type
_entity_poly.pdbx_seq_one_letter_code
_entity_poly.pdbx_strand_id
1 'polypeptide(L)'
;MDTKMEVVTTQDKESSSRSSELQTISNIKVPEFSRGIYISQKTLKKTKEFYDLRKKGKQYGINFLVIDIQPSTPSKETVEALIAEGFYPVARVVNFDGGLPTEKPSNQRVASIHKSIRSACKSGFPEIQLDYIRYADNLQLKLTYEMRYKNIAAIIKDIRKETLKCENLPYLGADIFGRIPFNENDMIGQKVEVFAQVVDVLYPMLYPSHFYGMPARIKNPYQTVYDGTILTIKKSLKTTRVIPYIQGFNMSVGKSGLSLSDYIKAQIKASYDSGGNGFVIWNAWNDYESTFQALKDYDKETKENRL
;
A
#
# COMPACT_ATOMS: atom_id res chain seq x y z
N MET A 1 31.83 30.24 46.34
CA MET A 1 33.19 29.68 46.25
C MET A 1 33.02 28.19 45.97
N ASP A 2 32.62 27.85 44.75
CA ASP A 2 33.48 27.70 43.56
C ASP A 2 34.38 26.47 43.67
N THR A 3 34.03 25.42 42.94
CA THR A 3 35.01 24.82 42.03
C THR A 3 34.30 24.24 40.81
N LYS A 4 34.79 24.68 39.64
CA LYS A 4 34.34 24.37 38.29
C LYS A 4 34.82 22.99 37.82
N MET A 5 34.00 22.40 36.94
CA MET A 5 34.31 21.66 35.71
C MET A 5 35.62 20.88 35.58
N GLU A 6 35.51 19.67 35.03
CA GLU A 6 36.38 19.29 33.91
C GLU A 6 35.69 18.35 32.91
N VAL A 7 35.81 18.72 31.64
CA VAL A 7 35.46 17.97 30.43
C VAL A 7 36.69 17.15 30.06
N VAL A 8 36.53 15.84 29.81
CA VAL A 8 37.59 15.03 29.20
C VAL A 8 37.15 14.56 27.82
N THR A 9 37.89 15.06 26.83
CA THR A 9 37.83 14.76 25.41
C THR A 9 38.37 13.37 25.07
N THR A 10 37.93 12.90 23.90
CA THR A 10 38.28 11.69 23.15
C THR A 10 39.77 11.34 23.09
N GLN A 11 40.15 10.09 23.39
CA GLN A 11 40.78 9.12 22.45
C GLN A 11 41.28 7.86 23.19
N ASP A 12 41.12 6.73 22.50
CA ASP A 12 41.83 5.45 22.63
C ASP A 12 41.51 4.51 23.80
N LYS A 13 40.54 3.61 23.53
CA LYS A 13 40.81 2.17 23.60
C LYS A 13 39.88 1.42 22.64
N GLU A 14 40.42 1.10 21.47
CA GLU A 14 39.93 0.06 20.59
C GLU A 14 39.83 -1.27 21.35
N SER A 15 38.63 -1.84 21.42
CA SER A 15 38.36 -3.26 21.11
C SER A 15 36.91 -3.59 21.48
N SER A 16 35.98 -3.35 20.55
CA SER A 16 34.73 -4.09 20.49
C SER A 16 34.21 -4.01 19.06
N SER A 17 34.69 -4.97 18.27
CA SER A 17 34.24 -5.26 16.92
C SER A 17 32.78 -5.70 16.92
N ARG A 18 31.87 -4.74 16.77
CA ARG A 18 30.55 -4.98 16.16
C ARG A 18 30.24 -3.83 15.23
N SER A 19 30.73 -3.94 14.00
CA SER A 19 30.15 -3.25 12.85
C SER A 19 28.67 -3.61 12.79
N SER A 20 27.82 -2.74 13.34
CA SER A 20 26.40 -2.74 12.99
C SER A 20 26.32 -2.39 11.51
N GLU A 21 26.08 -3.39 10.68
CA GLU A 21 25.68 -3.20 9.28
C GLU A 21 24.53 -2.20 9.27
N LEU A 22 24.82 -0.96 8.86
CA LEU A 22 23.81 0.03 8.55
C LEU A 22 23.02 -0.55 7.39
N GLN A 23 21.82 -1.07 7.69
CA GLN A 23 20.88 -1.49 6.66
C GLN A 23 20.64 -0.31 5.73
N THR A 24 21.10 -0.44 4.49
CA THR A 24 20.81 0.56 3.48
C THR A 24 19.33 0.44 3.12
N ILE A 25 18.62 1.58 3.19
CA ILE A 25 17.27 1.68 2.63
C ILE A 25 17.42 1.38 1.13
N SER A 26 16.49 0.61 0.56
CA SER A 26 16.51 0.28 -0.87
C SER A 26 16.88 1.49 -1.73
N ASN A 27 17.98 1.38 -2.50
CA ASN A 27 18.47 2.46 -3.38
C ASN A 27 17.53 2.75 -4.58
N ILE A 28 16.35 2.12 -4.62
CA ILE A 28 15.36 2.27 -5.67
C ILE A 28 14.53 3.53 -5.39
N LYS A 29 14.60 4.51 -6.29
CA LYS A 29 13.88 5.77 -6.16
C LYS A 29 12.36 5.53 -6.17
N VAL A 30 11.70 5.92 -5.08
CA VAL A 30 10.23 5.98 -5.01
C VAL A 30 9.71 7.00 -6.03
N PRO A 31 8.67 6.70 -6.84
CA PRO A 31 8.08 7.68 -7.73
C PRO A 31 7.58 8.91 -6.99
N GLU A 32 7.74 10.10 -7.58
CA GLU A 32 7.16 11.34 -7.03
C GLU A 32 5.63 11.25 -6.91
N PHE A 33 5.02 10.59 -7.90
CA PHE A 33 3.60 10.22 -7.87
C PHE A 33 3.43 8.81 -8.44
N SER A 34 2.88 7.91 -7.63
CA SER A 34 2.66 6.52 -8.02
C SER A 34 1.39 6.37 -8.86
N ARG A 35 1.53 6.07 -10.15
CA ARG A 35 0.42 5.65 -11.03
C ARG A 35 0.41 4.13 -11.08
N GLY A 36 -0.39 3.52 -10.20
CA GLY A 36 -0.33 2.09 -9.91
C GLY A 36 -1.45 1.25 -10.51
N ILE A 37 -1.12 0.00 -10.83
CA ILE A 37 -2.08 -1.08 -11.11
C ILE A 37 -1.77 -2.32 -10.27
N TYR A 38 -2.82 -3.07 -9.94
CA TYR A 38 -2.70 -4.37 -9.28
C TYR A 38 -2.40 -5.50 -10.29
N ILE A 39 -1.52 -6.43 -9.91
CA ILE A 39 -1.14 -7.59 -10.73
C ILE A 39 -1.41 -8.86 -9.95
N SER A 40 -2.32 -9.68 -10.48
CA SER A 40 -2.67 -10.98 -9.91
C SER A 40 -1.64 -12.05 -10.27
N GLN A 41 -1.61 -13.13 -9.49
CA GLN A 41 -0.86 -14.35 -9.84
C GLN A 41 -1.23 -14.95 -11.19
N LYS A 42 -2.51 -14.83 -11.59
CA LYS A 42 -2.98 -15.37 -12.88
C LYS A 42 -2.29 -14.65 -14.04
N THR A 43 -2.23 -13.32 -13.98
CA THR A 43 -1.57 -12.49 -14.99
C THR A 43 -0.07 -12.69 -14.96
N LEU A 44 0.53 -12.70 -13.76
CA LEU A 44 1.97 -12.88 -13.57
C LEU A 44 2.50 -14.17 -14.20
N LYS A 45 1.74 -15.28 -14.12
CA LYS A 45 2.11 -16.57 -14.73
C LYS A 45 2.06 -16.59 -16.25
N LYS A 46 1.39 -15.62 -16.87
CA LYS A 46 1.25 -15.54 -18.33
C LYS A 46 2.23 -14.50 -18.87
N THR A 47 3.47 -14.92 -19.08
CA THR A 47 4.60 -14.03 -19.39
C THR A 47 4.31 -13.04 -20.53
N LYS A 48 3.67 -13.49 -21.62
CA LYS A 48 3.29 -12.61 -22.74
C LYS A 48 2.24 -11.56 -22.34
N GLU A 49 1.14 -11.99 -21.71
CA GLU A 49 0.09 -11.06 -21.26
C GLU A 49 0.63 -10.06 -20.25
N PHE A 50 1.49 -10.50 -19.32
CA PHE A 50 2.12 -9.60 -18.37
C PHE A 50 3.07 -8.60 -19.04
N TYR A 51 3.87 -9.05 -20.00
CA TYR A 51 4.73 -8.16 -20.80
C TYR A 51 3.91 -7.13 -21.58
N ASP A 52 2.89 -7.57 -22.30
CA ASP A 52 2.03 -6.69 -23.11
C ASP A 52 1.30 -5.67 -22.24
N LEU A 53 0.79 -6.10 -21.08
CA LEU A 53 0.15 -5.21 -20.11
C LEU A 53 1.11 -4.13 -19.60
N ARG A 54 2.35 -4.50 -19.25
CA ARG A 54 3.36 -3.55 -18.77
C ARG A 54 3.77 -2.58 -19.87
N LYS A 55 4.02 -3.08 -21.08
CA LYS A 55 4.36 -2.26 -22.25
C LYS A 55 3.28 -1.22 -22.52
N LYS A 56 2.01 -1.65 -22.53
CA LYS A 56 0.86 -0.75 -22.69
C LYS A 56 0.73 0.21 -21.52
N GLY A 57 0.82 -0.27 -20.28
CA GLY A 57 0.77 0.57 -19.08
C GLY A 57 1.77 1.72 -19.09
N LYS A 58 3.02 1.46 -19.50
CA LYS A 58 4.04 2.53 -19.65
C LYS A 58 3.62 3.62 -20.63
N GLN A 59 2.95 3.27 -21.74
CA GLN A 59 2.46 4.26 -22.71
C GLN A 59 1.43 5.22 -22.09
N TYR A 60 0.71 4.78 -21.06
CA TYR A 60 -0.27 5.58 -20.31
C TYR A 60 0.28 6.08 -18.96
N GLY A 61 1.60 6.02 -18.75
CA GLY A 61 2.26 6.57 -17.58
C GLY A 61 2.18 5.71 -16.31
N ILE A 62 1.80 4.44 -16.40
CA ILE A 62 1.91 3.51 -15.26
C ILE A 62 3.39 3.32 -14.90
N ASN A 63 3.72 3.53 -13.63
CA ASN A 63 5.08 3.42 -13.10
C ASN A 63 5.16 2.57 -11.82
N PHE A 64 4.01 2.08 -11.32
CA PHE A 64 3.91 1.41 -10.03
C PHE A 64 3.12 0.10 -10.18
N LEU A 65 3.64 -1.01 -9.66
CA LEU A 65 3.05 -2.33 -9.83
C LEU A 65 2.88 -2.99 -8.47
N VAL A 66 1.63 -3.13 -7.99
CA VAL A 66 1.36 -3.94 -6.80
C VAL A 66 1.14 -5.38 -7.22
N ILE A 67 2.06 -6.27 -6.87
CA ILE A 67 2.11 -7.64 -7.36
C ILE A 67 1.79 -8.59 -6.21
N ASP A 68 0.77 -9.44 -6.39
CA ASP A 68 0.56 -10.57 -5.49
C ASP A 68 1.73 -11.53 -5.57
N ILE A 69 2.32 -11.87 -4.43
CA ILE A 69 3.48 -12.78 -4.38
C ILE A 69 3.16 -14.17 -3.82
N GLN A 70 1.88 -14.45 -3.56
CA GLN A 70 1.41 -15.71 -3.00
C GLN A 70 0.48 -16.40 -4.00
N PRO A 71 0.68 -17.70 -4.31
CA PRO A 71 1.61 -18.62 -3.66
C PRO A 71 3.06 -18.57 -4.20
N SER A 72 3.31 -17.86 -5.31
CA SER A 72 4.63 -17.82 -5.95
C SER A 72 5.18 -16.39 -6.02
N THR A 73 6.37 -16.17 -5.48
CA THR A 73 7.06 -14.88 -5.53
C THR A 73 7.88 -14.77 -6.82
N PRO A 74 7.85 -13.64 -7.54
CA PRO A 74 8.75 -13.40 -8.67
C PRO A 74 10.22 -13.61 -8.31
N SER A 75 11.04 -14.06 -9.26
CA SER A 75 12.48 -14.20 -9.04
C SER A 75 13.17 -12.84 -8.91
N LYS A 76 14.41 -12.82 -8.40
CA LYS A 76 15.23 -11.61 -8.31
C LYS A 76 15.42 -10.96 -9.68
N GLU A 77 15.71 -11.76 -10.70
CA GLU A 77 15.91 -11.30 -12.08
C GLU A 77 14.64 -10.67 -12.64
N THR A 78 13.47 -11.21 -12.27
CA THR A 78 12.18 -10.64 -12.69
C THR A 78 11.96 -9.27 -12.05
N VAL A 79 12.23 -9.12 -10.75
CA VAL A 79 12.07 -7.85 -10.04
C VAL A 79 13.07 -6.81 -10.55
N GLU A 80 14.33 -7.19 -10.75
CA GLU A 80 15.37 -6.33 -11.32
C GLU A 80 15.01 -5.87 -12.73
N ALA A 81 14.46 -6.75 -13.58
CA ALA A 81 13.98 -6.38 -14.90
C ALA A 81 12.84 -5.35 -14.81
N LEU A 82 11.87 -5.50 -13.90
CA LEU A 82 10.80 -4.52 -13.70
C LEU A 82 11.36 -3.14 -13.31
N ILE A 83 12.35 -3.11 -12.41
CA ILE A 83 13.01 -1.87 -11.97
C ILE A 83 13.79 -1.23 -13.12
N ALA A 84 14.55 -2.01 -13.88
CA ALA A 84 15.29 -1.55 -15.05
C ALA A 84 14.36 -1.00 -16.15
N GLU A 85 13.15 -1.55 -16.24
CA GLU A 85 12.09 -1.04 -17.12
C GLU A 85 11.42 0.25 -16.59
N GLY A 86 11.78 0.74 -15.41
CA GLY A 86 11.27 1.97 -14.81
C GLY A 86 10.00 1.79 -13.98
N PHE A 87 9.65 0.57 -13.59
CA PHE A 87 8.58 0.33 -12.63
C PHE A 87 9.10 0.30 -11.20
N TYR A 88 8.24 0.71 -10.26
CA TYR A 88 8.40 0.45 -8.84
C TYR A 88 7.51 -0.74 -8.43
N PRO A 89 8.08 -1.95 -8.24
CA PRO A 89 7.32 -3.13 -7.85
C PRO A 89 7.07 -3.17 -6.35
N VAL A 90 5.85 -3.49 -5.94
CA VAL A 90 5.44 -3.68 -4.55
C VAL A 90 4.98 -5.12 -4.34
N ALA A 91 5.51 -5.79 -3.33
CA ALA A 91 5.11 -7.13 -2.97
C ALA A 91 3.87 -7.10 -2.08
N ARG A 92 2.69 -7.42 -2.63
CA ARG A 92 1.46 -7.59 -1.84
C ARG A 92 1.44 -8.96 -1.17
N VAL A 93 1.32 -8.95 0.16
CA VAL A 93 1.23 -10.12 1.01
C VAL A 93 -0.13 -10.14 1.71
N VAL A 94 -0.93 -11.18 1.46
CA VAL A 94 -2.19 -11.39 2.15
C VAL A 94 -1.90 -11.97 3.54
N ASN A 95 -2.33 -11.29 4.60
CA ASN A 95 -2.03 -11.63 5.99
C ASN A 95 -3.12 -12.48 6.64
N PHE A 96 -4.39 -12.08 6.58
CA PHE A 96 -5.48 -12.88 7.12
C PHE A 96 -6.65 -12.82 6.16
N ASP A 97 -6.70 -13.69 5.16
CA ASP A 97 -7.81 -13.70 4.19
C ASP A 97 -9.16 -13.81 4.92
N GLY A 98 -10.13 -12.97 4.57
CA GLY A 98 -11.38 -12.78 5.31
C GLY A 98 -11.25 -12.03 6.66
N GLY A 99 -10.06 -11.92 7.21
CA GLY A 99 -9.69 -11.30 8.49
C GLY A 99 -9.32 -12.32 9.56
N LEU A 100 -8.56 -11.89 10.57
CA LEU A 100 -8.13 -12.74 11.67
C LEU A 100 -9.34 -13.19 12.53
N PRO A 101 -9.63 -14.49 12.65
CA PRO A 101 -10.84 -14.95 13.31
C PRO A 101 -10.69 -15.18 14.83
N THR A 102 -9.47 -15.14 15.34
CA THR A 102 -9.11 -15.43 16.73
C THR A 102 -8.41 -14.23 17.35
N GLU A 103 -8.27 -14.18 18.69
CA GLU A 103 -7.59 -13.04 19.33
C GLU A 103 -6.15 -12.84 18.86
N LYS A 104 -5.44 -13.95 18.61
CA LYS A 104 -4.06 -14.01 18.12
C LYS A 104 -3.96 -14.92 16.89
N PRO A 105 -3.04 -14.64 15.94
CA PRO A 105 -2.77 -15.52 14.82
C PRO A 105 -2.16 -16.85 15.28
N SER A 106 -2.37 -17.91 14.51
CA SER A 106 -1.67 -19.18 14.74
C SER A 106 -0.18 -19.06 14.41
N ASN A 107 0.67 -19.82 15.09
CA ASN A 107 2.10 -19.87 14.80
C ASN A 107 2.39 -20.24 13.35
N GLN A 108 1.61 -21.18 12.79
CA GLN A 108 1.70 -21.56 11.38
C GLN A 108 1.42 -20.39 10.44
N ARG A 109 0.42 -19.55 10.76
CA ARG A 109 0.10 -18.39 9.93
C ARG A 109 1.18 -17.31 10.02
N VAL A 110 1.69 -17.03 11.21
CA VAL A 110 2.83 -16.10 11.41
C VAL A 110 4.05 -16.57 10.61
N ALA A 111 4.41 -17.85 10.71
CA ALA A 111 5.53 -18.43 9.96
C ALA A 111 5.32 -18.34 8.43
N SER A 112 4.10 -18.52 7.95
CA SER A 112 3.73 -18.36 6.53
C SER A 112 3.88 -16.91 6.04
N ILE A 113 3.45 -15.94 6.85
CA ILE A 113 3.64 -14.51 6.56
C ILE A 113 5.13 -14.19 6.51
N HIS A 114 5.90 -14.54 7.54
CA HIS A 114 7.35 -14.32 7.57
C HIS A 114 8.08 -14.96 6.39
N LYS A 115 7.67 -16.17 5.96
CA LYS A 115 8.21 -16.79 4.73
C LYS A 115 7.97 -15.93 3.49
N SER A 116 6.80 -15.32 3.38
CA SER A 116 6.45 -14.42 2.26
C SER A 116 7.29 -13.13 2.33
N ILE A 117 7.47 -12.55 3.52
CA ILE A 117 8.35 -11.39 3.75
C ILE A 117 9.79 -11.69 3.32
N ARG A 118 10.37 -12.81 3.79
CA ARG A 118 11.73 -13.22 3.40
C ARG A 118 11.86 -13.48 1.90
N SER A 119 10.82 -14.02 1.26
CA SER A 119 10.83 -14.26 -0.18
C SER A 119 10.83 -12.95 -0.96
N ALA A 120 9.99 -11.97 -0.57
CA ALA A 120 9.99 -10.64 -1.16
C ALA A 120 11.35 -9.94 -1.03
N CYS A 121 11.99 -10.04 0.14
CA CYS A 121 13.31 -9.47 0.38
C CYS A 121 14.39 -10.14 -0.48
N LYS A 122 14.39 -11.47 -0.59
CA LYS A 122 15.34 -12.19 -1.46
C LYS A 122 15.18 -11.83 -2.93
N SER A 123 13.95 -11.56 -3.37
CA SER A 123 13.69 -11.10 -4.74
C SER A 123 14.01 -9.62 -4.95
N GLY A 124 14.32 -8.85 -3.90
CA GLY A 124 14.74 -7.45 -4.02
C GLY A 124 13.59 -6.44 -4.18
N PHE A 125 12.39 -6.75 -3.71
CA PHE A 125 11.29 -5.78 -3.73
C PHE A 125 11.63 -4.54 -2.86
N PRO A 126 11.46 -3.31 -3.36
CA PRO A 126 11.69 -2.08 -2.59
C PRO A 126 10.60 -1.80 -1.56
N GLU A 127 9.42 -2.41 -1.70
CA GLU A 127 8.28 -2.21 -0.81
C GLU A 127 7.48 -3.50 -0.65
N ILE A 128 7.00 -3.74 0.58
CA ILE A 128 6.09 -4.83 0.93
C ILE A 128 4.79 -4.22 1.43
N GLN A 129 3.67 -4.59 0.83
CA GLN A 129 2.33 -4.15 1.21
C GLN A 129 1.57 -5.28 1.92
N LEU A 130 1.07 -4.98 3.12
CA LEU A 130 0.30 -5.90 3.94
C LEU A 130 -1.20 -5.74 3.66
N ASP A 131 -1.79 -6.72 2.97
CA ASP A 131 -3.24 -6.77 2.82
C ASP A 131 -3.90 -7.64 3.89
N TYR A 132 -5.15 -7.34 4.21
CA TYR A 132 -6.00 -8.03 5.17
C TYR A 132 -5.38 -8.13 6.58
N ILE A 133 -4.59 -7.14 6.99
CA ILE A 133 -4.08 -7.06 8.36
C ILE A 133 -5.14 -6.44 9.28
N ARG A 134 -6.15 -7.25 9.62
CA ARG A 134 -7.33 -6.88 10.39
C ARG A 134 -7.98 -8.09 11.04
N TYR A 135 -8.89 -7.86 11.98
CA TYR A 135 -9.84 -8.88 12.42
C TYR A 135 -10.95 -9.12 11.38
N ALA A 136 -11.54 -10.31 11.40
CA ALA A 136 -12.72 -10.61 10.58
C ALA A 136 -13.93 -9.76 11.02
N ASP A 137 -14.72 -9.31 10.03
CA ASP A 137 -16.04 -8.73 10.31
C ASP A 137 -16.95 -9.81 10.92
N ASN A 138 -17.87 -9.40 11.79
CA ASN A 138 -18.96 -10.24 12.32
C ASN A 138 -18.56 -11.37 13.30
N LEU A 139 -17.38 -11.34 13.90
CA LEU A 139 -17.02 -12.26 14.99
C LEU A 139 -17.25 -11.63 16.37
N GLN A 140 -17.90 -12.39 17.26
CA GLN A 140 -18.07 -12.05 18.67
C GLN A 140 -16.78 -12.23 19.50
N LEU A 141 -15.65 -11.70 19.00
CA LEU A 141 -14.45 -11.56 19.81
C LEU A 141 -14.72 -10.51 20.88
N LYS A 142 -14.63 -10.90 22.16
CA LYS A 142 -14.82 -10.02 23.33
C LYS A 142 -13.59 -9.13 23.59
N LEU A 143 -13.10 -8.48 22.53
CA LEU A 143 -11.97 -7.55 22.58
C LEU A 143 -12.48 -6.11 22.44
N THR A 144 -11.99 -5.23 23.31
CA THR A 144 -12.22 -3.78 23.18
C THR A 144 -11.53 -3.24 21.91
N TYR A 145 -11.95 -2.07 21.44
CA TYR A 145 -11.28 -1.39 20.32
C TYR A 145 -9.78 -1.19 20.58
N GLU A 146 -9.41 -0.74 21.77
CA GLU A 146 -8.02 -0.54 22.17
C GLU A 146 -7.19 -1.83 22.07
N MET A 147 -7.73 -2.94 22.59
CA MET A 147 -7.06 -4.25 22.51
C MET A 147 -6.88 -4.67 21.05
N ARG A 148 -7.90 -4.47 20.20
CA ARG A 148 -7.82 -4.80 18.77
C ARG A 148 -6.72 -3.99 18.07
N TYR A 149 -6.65 -2.68 18.31
CA TYR A 149 -5.62 -1.81 17.76
C TYR A 149 -4.22 -2.20 18.23
N LYS A 150 -4.06 -2.47 19.53
CA LYS A 150 -2.79 -2.92 20.12
C LYS A 150 -2.33 -4.24 19.51
N ASN A 151 -3.24 -5.20 19.34
CA ASN A 151 -2.93 -6.51 18.78
C ASN A 151 -2.52 -6.43 17.31
N ILE A 152 -3.28 -5.71 16.47
CA ILE A 152 -2.94 -5.54 15.05
C ILE A 152 -1.61 -4.79 14.90
N ALA A 153 -1.39 -3.72 15.67
CA ALA A 153 -0.12 -2.99 15.66
C ALA A 153 1.06 -3.87 16.12
N ALA A 154 0.85 -4.77 17.09
CA ALA A 154 1.88 -5.71 17.52
C ALA A 154 2.24 -6.72 16.42
N ILE A 155 1.26 -7.20 15.64
CA ILE A 155 1.50 -8.07 14.47
C ILE A 155 2.31 -7.32 13.41
N ILE A 156 1.94 -6.07 13.08
CA ILE A 156 2.70 -5.26 12.11
C ILE A 156 4.13 -5.02 12.60
N LYS A 157 4.33 -4.74 13.89
CA LYS A 157 5.67 -4.59 14.48
C LYS A 157 6.49 -5.88 14.40
N ASP A 158 5.86 -7.03 14.58
CA ASP A 158 6.52 -8.33 14.40
C ASP A 158 6.94 -8.55 12.94
N ILE A 159 6.07 -8.23 11.98
CA ILE A 159 6.40 -8.25 10.55
C ILE A 159 7.54 -7.28 10.23
N ARG A 160 7.54 -6.07 10.80
CA ARG A 160 8.63 -5.09 10.64
C ARG A 160 9.97 -5.63 11.17
N LYS A 161 9.98 -6.38 12.28
CA LYS A 161 11.20 -7.05 12.75
C LYS A 161 11.73 -8.07 11.74
N GLU A 162 10.85 -8.70 10.97
CA GLU A 162 11.25 -9.61 9.91
C GLU A 162 11.81 -8.85 8.68
N THR A 163 11.24 -7.71 8.31
CA THR A 163 11.80 -6.87 7.21
C THR A 163 13.15 -6.28 7.57
N LEU A 164 13.42 -6.02 8.84
CA LEU A 164 14.74 -5.61 9.35
C LEU A 164 15.79 -6.73 9.27
N LYS A 165 15.49 -7.90 8.69
CA LYS A 165 16.49 -8.93 8.40
C LYS A 165 16.87 -8.97 6.92
N CYS A 166 16.28 -8.10 6.12
CA CYS A 166 16.51 -8.02 4.70
C CYS A 166 17.82 -7.28 4.42
N GLU A 167 18.56 -7.72 3.40
CA GLU A 167 19.82 -7.11 2.99
C GLU A 167 19.64 -5.62 2.65
N ASN A 168 18.58 -5.33 1.89
CA ASN A 168 18.08 -3.97 1.67
C ASN A 168 16.75 -3.83 2.41
N LEU A 169 16.61 -2.78 3.21
CA LEU A 169 15.39 -2.55 3.98
C LEU A 169 14.26 -2.05 3.06
N PRO A 170 13.16 -2.82 2.87
CA PRO A 170 12.03 -2.34 2.10
C PRO A 170 11.16 -1.38 2.91
N TYR A 171 10.43 -0.51 2.22
CA TYR A 171 9.28 0.17 2.81
C TYR A 171 8.21 -0.87 3.18
N LEU A 172 7.48 -0.63 4.26
CA LEU A 172 6.34 -1.44 4.67
C LEU A 172 5.07 -0.61 4.50
N GLY A 173 4.15 -1.07 3.67
CA GLY A 173 2.82 -0.51 3.50
C GLY A 173 1.74 -1.40 4.11
N ALA A 174 0.56 -0.84 4.35
CA ALA A 174 -0.61 -1.64 4.72
C ALA A 174 -1.91 -1.10 4.10
N ASP A 175 -2.77 -2.05 3.73
CA ASP A 175 -4.11 -1.78 3.23
C ASP A 175 -5.06 -1.53 4.40
N ILE A 176 -5.81 -0.43 4.31
CA ILE A 176 -6.90 -0.13 5.24
C ILE A 176 -8.22 -0.04 4.48
N PHE A 177 -9.30 -0.51 5.11
CA PHE A 177 -10.62 -0.46 4.51
C PHE A 177 -11.04 1.00 4.25
N GLY A 178 -11.74 1.25 3.14
CA GLY A 178 -12.12 2.61 2.72
C GLY A 178 -12.99 3.38 3.72
N ARG A 179 -13.66 2.69 4.65
CA ARG A 179 -14.44 3.31 5.74
C ARG A 179 -13.57 3.79 6.91
N ILE A 180 -12.36 3.27 7.07
CA ILE A 180 -11.48 3.57 8.22
C ILE A 180 -11.13 5.06 8.35
N PRO A 181 -10.82 5.81 7.28
CA PRO A 181 -10.57 7.25 7.40
C PRO A 181 -11.78 8.04 7.93
N PHE A 182 -13.00 7.54 7.72
CA PHE A 182 -14.26 8.20 8.10
C PHE A 182 -14.71 7.84 9.52
N ASN A 183 -14.30 6.68 10.03
CA ASN A 183 -14.72 6.21 11.34
C ASN A 183 -13.83 6.78 12.45
N GLU A 184 -14.39 6.94 13.64
CA GLU A 184 -13.64 7.29 14.85
C GLU A 184 -12.98 6.04 15.46
N ASN A 185 -13.77 4.97 15.55
CA ASN A 185 -13.34 3.65 15.99
C ASN A 185 -13.97 2.59 15.08
N ASP A 186 -13.25 1.49 14.95
CA ASP A 186 -13.64 0.36 14.12
C ASP A 186 -13.29 -1.02 14.70
N MET A 187 -14.20 -1.98 14.52
CA MET A 187 -14.12 -3.31 15.12
C MET A 187 -13.13 -4.24 14.41
N ILE A 188 -12.72 -3.93 13.19
CA ILE A 188 -11.73 -4.76 12.49
C ILE A 188 -10.29 -4.50 12.98
N GLY A 189 -10.09 -3.63 13.96
CA GLY A 189 -8.78 -3.34 14.52
C GLY A 189 -7.90 -2.45 13.63
N GLN A 190 -8.50 -1.76 12.66
CA GLN A 190 -7.83 -0.75 11.85
C GLN A 190 -8.17 0.65 12.35
N LYS A 191 -7.16 1.51 12.43
CA LYS A 191 -7.26 2.93 12.77
C LYS A 191 -6.08 3.66 12.14
N VAL A 192 -6.34 4.76 11.41
CA VAL A 192 -5.31 5.45 10.61
C VAL A 192 -4.13 5.87 11.50
N GLU A 193 -4.44 6.51 12.62
CA GLU A 193 -3.47 7.05 13.57
C GLU A 193 -2.57 5.96 14.15
N VAL A 194 -3.11 4.75 14.32
CA VAL A 194 -2.38 3.59 14.86
C VAL A 194 -1.48 2.98 13.78
N PHE A 195 -2.00 2.79 12.57
CA PHE A 195 -1.23 2.19 11.48
C PHE A 195 -0.08 3.11 11.06
N ALA A 196 -0.31 4.42 10.98
CA ALA A 196 0.71 5.39 10.61
C ALA A 196 1.96 5.36 11.52
N GLN A 197 1.86 4.83 12.75
CA GLN A 197 3.02 4.64 13.65
C GLN A 197 3.88 3.41 13.33
N VAL A 198 3.39 2.49 12.50
CA VAL A 198 4.00 1.17 12.29
C VAL A 198 4.23 0.82 10.81
N VAL A 199 3.73 1.63 9.88
CA VAL A 199 3.97 1.51 8.43
C VAL A 199 4.46 2.81 7.81
N ASP A 200 5.18 2.70 6.71
CA ASP A 200 5.69 3.84 5.93
C ASP A 200 4.65 4.33 4.91
N VAL A 201 3.73 3.45 4.50
CA VAL A 201 2.74 3.72 3.45
C VAL A 201 1.35 3.21 3.86
N LEU A 202 0.33 4.02 3.63
CA LEU A 202 -1.07 3.65 3.81
C LEU A 202 -1.80 3.59 2.47
N TYR A 203 -2.55 2.51 2.30
CA TYR A 203 -3.33 2.21 1.11
C TYR A 203 -4.82 2.14 1.46
N PRO A 204 -5.52 3.28 1.59
CA PRO A 204 -6.96 3.26 1.83
C PRO A 204 -7.71 2.73 0.59
N MET A 205 -8.51 1.68 0.76
CA MET A 205 -9.31 1.05 -0.30
C MET A 205 -10.63 1.81 -0.55
N LEU A 206 -10.53 2.93 -1.27
CA LEU A 206 -11.61 3.90 -1.48
C LEU A 206 -12.50 3.54 -2.68
N TYR A 207 -13.04 2.32 -2.70
CA TYR A 207 -13.96 1.87 -3.76
C TYR A 207 -15.36 2.46 -3.51
N PRO A 208 -15.86 3.43 -4.30
CA PRO A 208 -17.11 4.11 -3.96
C PRO A 208 -18.31 3.15 -3.94
N SER A 209 -18.26 2.07 -4.73
CA SER A 209 -19.28 1.00 -4.71
C SER A 209 -19.44 0.27 -3.37
N HIS A 210 -18.45 0.35 -2.48
CA HIS A 210 -18.42 -0.35 -1.19
C HIS A 210 -18.86 0.52 0.00
N PHE A 211 -19.28 1.77 -0.24
CA PHE A 211 -19.83 2.65 0.79
C PHE A 211 -21.34 2.38 0.99
N TYR A 212 -21.66 1.15 1.39
CA TYR A 212 -23.04 0.70 1.64
C TYR A 212 -23.74 1.60 2.68
N GLY A 213 -25.01 1.92 2.45
CA GLY A 213 -25.77 2.87 3.27
C GLY A 213 -25.42 4.34 3.04
N MET A 214 -24.42 4.66 2.21
CA MET A 214 -24.01 6.03 1.90
C MET A 214 -24.16 6.32 0.39
N PRO A 215 -25.40 6.45 -0.13
CA PRO A 215 -25.64 6.59 -1.57
C PRO A 215 -24.93 7.78 -2.21
N ALA A 216 -24.74 8.89 -1.49
CA ALA A 216 -24.02 10.05 -1.99
C ALA A 216 -22.56 9.72 -2.36
N ARG A 217 -21.88 8.86 -1.57
CA ARG A 217 -20.51 8.43 -1.85
C ARG A 217 -20.45 7.49 -3.06
N ILE A 218 -21.40 6.56 -3.16
CA ILE A 218 -21.49 5.65 -4.31
C ILE A 218 -21.68 6.43 -5.63
N LYS A 219 -22.48 7.50 -5.61
CA LYS A 219 -22.75 8.33 -6.80
C LYS A 219 -21.61 9.27 -7.16
N ASN A 220 -20.79 9.68 -6.20
CA ASN A 220 -19.72 10.66 -6.40
C ASN A 220 -18.33 10.04 -6.18
N PRO A 221 -17.74 9.42 -7.24
CA PRO A 221 -16.44 8.77 -7.13
C PRO A 221 -15.31 9.74 -6.81
N TYR A 222 -15.34 10.95 -7.37
CA TYR A 222 -14.35 11.99 -7.08
C TYR A 222 -14.35 12.33 -5.59
N GLN A 223 -15.50 12.73 -5.04
CA GLN A 223 -15.57 13.19 -3.65
C GLN A 223 -15.20 12.08 -2.67
N THR A 224 -15.59 10.84 -2.96
CA THR A 224 -15.28 9.69 -2.11
C THR A 224 -13.78 9.44 -1.99
N VAL A 225 -13.05 9.45 -3.12
CA VAL A 225 -11.60 9.27 -3.12
C VAL A 225 -10.91 10.49 -2.51
N TYR A 226 -11.37 11.70 -2.84
CA TYR A 226 -10.80 12.94 -2.33
C TYR A 226 -10.90 13.03 -0.80
N ASP A 227 -12.10 12.87 -0.25
CA ASP A 227 -12.35 12.91 1.20
C ASP A 227 -11.54 11.84 1.93
N GLY A 228 -11.60 10.60 1.43
CA GLY A 228 -10.93 9.47 2.08
C GLY A 228 -9.42 9.68 2.15
N THR A 229 -8.83 10.16 1.05
CA THR A 229 -7.39 10.45 0.97
C THR A 229 -7.00 11.60 1.91
N ILE A 230 -7.74 12.72 1.89
CA ILE A 230 -7.49 13.87 2.78
C ILE A 230 -7.61 13.46 4.26
N LEU A 231 -8.63 12.67 4.62
CA LEU A 231 -8.82 12.20 5.98
C LEU A 231 -7.68 11.27 6.40
N THR A 232 -7.23 10.37 5.52
CA THR A 232 -6.05 9.54 5.80
C THR A 232 -4.81 10.40 6.02
N ILE A 233 -4.52 11.37 5.16
CA ILE A 233 -3.37 12.27 5.30
C ILE A 233 -3.43 13.02 6.64
N LYS A 234 -4.58 13.64 6.96
CA LYS A 234 -4.76 14.41 8.20
C LYS A 234 -4.55 13.60 9.47
N LYS A 235 -4.91 12.32 9.44
CA LYS A 235 -4.79 11.38 10.58
C LYS A 235 -3.44 10.64 10.61
N SER A 236 -2.59 10.81 9.61
CA SER A 236 -1.30 10.12 9.49
C SER A 236 -0.13 10.98 9.97
N LEU A 237 1.05 10.37 10.07
CA LEU A 237 2.29 11.12 10.26
C LEU A 237 2.65 11.85 8.96
N LYS A 238 3.36 12.98 9.06
CA LYS A 238 3.87 13.73 7.89
C LYS A 238 4.80 12.89 6.99
N THR A 239 5.42 11.87 7.56
CA THR A 239 6.34 10.95 6.86
C THR A 239 5.61 9.77 6.20
N THR A 240 4.33 9.55 6.51
CA THR A 240 3.55 8.45 5.95
C THR A 240 3.07 8.81 4.56
N ARG A 241 3.43 8.01 3.55
CA ARG A 241 2.86 8.14 2.20
C ARG A 241 1.42 7.63 2.17
N VAL A 242 0.54 8.29 1.44
CA VAL A 242 -0.85 7.85 1.25
C VAL A 242 -1.12 7.61 -0.23
N ILE A 243 -1.40 6.36 -0.59
CA ILE A 243 -1.65 5.93 -1.97
C ILE A 243 -2.99 5.19 -2.00
N PRO A 244 -4.13 5.88 -2.26
CA PRO A 244 -5.43 5.23 -2.28
C PRO A 244 -5.54 4.14 -3.35
N TYR A 245 -6.18 3.04 -2.98
CA TYR A 245 -6.74 2.11 -3.94
C TYR A 245 -8.04 2.69 -4.50
N ILE A 246 -8.15 2.72 -5.83
CA ILE A 246 -9.32 3.22 -6.54
C ILE A 246 -9.97 2.11 -7.38
N GLN A 247 -11.28 2.24 -7.62
CA GLN A 247 -12.07 1.20 -8.28
C GLN A 247 -11.86 1.22 -9.79
N GLY A 248 -11.33 0.11 -10.33
CA GLY A 248 -11.17 -0.13 -11.77
C GLY A 248 -12.17 -1.14 -12.36
N PHE A 249 -13.31 -1.37 -11.71
CA PHE A 249 -14.32 -2.38 -12.08
C PHE A 249 -15.74 -1.80 -12.04
N ASN A 250 -16.69 -2.47 -12.70
CA ASN A 250 -17.99 -1.88 -13.07
C ASN A 250 -19.06 -1.86 -11.95
N MET A 251 -18.78 -2.39 -10.76
CA MET A 251 -19.79 -2.53 -9.71
C MET A 251 -20.36 -1.16 -9.30
N SER A 252 -21.69 -1.01 -9.35
CA SER A 252 -22.41 0.22 -8.99
C SER A 252 -22.02 1.49 -9.77
N VAL A 253 -21.20 1.41 -10.81
CA VAL A 253 -20.76 2.60 -11.60
C VAL A 253 -21.96 3.35 -12.18
N GLY A 254 -22.96 2.64 -12.70
CA GLY A 254 -24.17 3.24 -13.27
C GLY A 254 -24.96 4.14 -12.30
N LYS A 255 -24.78 4.01 -10.99
CA LYS A 255 -25.42 4.92 -10.01
C LYS A 255 -24.89 6.35 -10.10
N SER A 256 -23.67 6.53 -10.61
CA SER A 256 -23.06 7.85 -10.83
C SER A 256 -23.52 8.53 -12.13
N GLY A 257 -24.10 7.76 -13.07
CA GLY A 257 -24.38 8.24 -14.43
C GLY A 257 -23.15 8.32 -15.35
N LEU A 258 -21.98 7.87 -14.89
CA LEU A 258 -20.73 7.91 -15.67
C LEU A 258 -20.46 6.59 -16.42
N SER A 259 -19.67 6.67 -17.48
CA SER A 259 -18.97 5.51 -18.05
C SER A 259 -17.91 4.98 -17.08
N LEU A 260 -17.44 3.73 -17.24
CA LEU A 260 -16.36 3.20 -16.39
C LEU A 260 -15.07 4.02 -16.52
N SER A 261 -14.71 4.47 -17.73
CA SER A 261 -13.52 5.31 -17.94
C SER A 261 -13.66 6.68 -17.28
N ASP A 262 -14.81 7.35 -17.39
CA ASP A 262 -15.02 8.64 -16.72
C ASP A 262 -15.08 8.50 -15.20
N TYR A 263 -15.63 7.39 -14.71
CA TYR A 263 -15.63 7.05 -13.29
C TYR A 263 -14.21 6.82 -12.75
N ILE A 264 -13.35 6.13 -13.49
CA ILE A 264 -11.93 5.97 -13.14
C ILE A 264 -11.19 7.31 -13.23
N LYS A 265 -11.43 8.10 -14.28
CA LYS A 265 -10.83 9.43 -14.46
C LYS A 265 -11.15 10.37 -13.30
N ALA A 266 -12.39 10.38 -12.82
CA ALA A 266 -12.82 11.16 -11.66
C ALA A 266 -12.06 10.76 -10.38
N GLN A 267 -11.81 9.46 -10.17
CA GLN A 267 -11.00 8.97 -9.04
C GLN A 267 -9.53 9.35 -9.18
N ILE A 268 -8.95 9.24 -10.39
CA ILE A 268 -7.57 9.67 -10.67
C ILE A 268 -7.40 11.16 -10.36
N LYS A 269 -8.33 12.01 -10.83
CA LYS A 269 -8.32 13.44 -10.52
C LYS A 269 -8.35 13.69 -9.02
N ALA A 270 -9.22 12.99 -8.28
CA ALA A 270 -9.30 13.11 -6.82
C ALA A 270 -7.99 12.72 -6.11
N SER A 271 -7.30 11.68 -6.58
CA SER A 271 -5.99 11.28 -6.04
C SER A 271 -4.92 12.36 -6.23
N TYR A 272 -4.93 13.08 -7.35
CA TYR A 272 -4.07 14.24 -7.56
C TYR A 272 -4.45 15.43 -6.69
N ASP A 273 -5.73 15.84 -6.72
CA ASP A 273 -6.20 17.05 -6.06
C ASP A 273 -6.11 16.96 -4.53
N SER A 274 -6.19 15.75 -3.96
CA SER A 274 -6.11 15.53 -2.51
C SER A 274 -4.69 15.67 -1.94
N GLY A 275 -3.67 15.82 -2.78
CA GLY A 275 -2.27 15.85 -2.34
C GLY A 275 -1.74 14.48 -1.88
N GLY A 276 -2.41 13.39 -2.27
CA GLY A 276 -1.91 12.03 -2.07
C GLY A 276 -0.64 11.75 -2.89
N ASN A 277 0.04 10.66 -2.57
CA ASN A 277 1.31 10.28 -3.22
C ASN A 277 1.11 9.37 -4.45
N GLY A 278 -0.14 9.15 -4.88
CA GLY A 278 -0.44 8.29 -6.01
C GLY A 278 -1.85 7.72 -5.99
N PHE A 279 -2.04 6.66 -6.76
CA PHE A 279 -3.19 5.77 -6.70
C PHE A 279 -2.77 4.35 -7.11
N VAL A 280 -3.53 3.35 -6.69
CA VAL A 280 -3.46 1.99 -7.26
C VAL A 280 -4.85 1.60 -7.77
N ILE A 281 -4.96 1.25 -9.04
CA ILE A 281 -6.23 0.82 -9.62
C ILE A 281 -6.42 -0.67 -9.31
N TRP A 282 -7.49 -0.98 -8.58
CA TRP A 282 -7.88 -2.36 -8.32
C TRP A 282 -8.81 -2.87 -9.42
N ASN A 283 -8.36 -3.91 -10.13
CA ASN A 283 -9.21 -4.76 -10.94
C ASN A 283 -8.71 -6.20 -10.81
N ALA A 284 -9.52 -7.06 -10.17
CA ALA A 284 -9.16 -8.45 -9.89
C ALA A 284 -8.88 -9.30 -11.15
N TRP A 285 -9.51 -8.93 -12.27
CA TRP A 285 -9.31 -9.59 -13.57
C TRP A 285 -8.12 -9.04 -14.35
N ASN A 286 -7.50 -7.96 -13.85
CA ASN A 286 -6.45 -7.20 -14.52
C ASN A 286 -6.85 -6.73 -15.93
N ASP A 287 -8.14 -6.45 -16.13
CA ASP A 287 -8.65 -5.75 -17.31
C ASP A 287 -8.51 -4.23 -17.08
N TYR A 288 -7.67 -3.60 -17.89
CA TYR A 288 -7.28 -2.20 -17.74
C TYR A 288 -7.59 -1.35 -18.97
N GLU A 289 -8.42 -1.82 -19.91
CA GLU A 289 -8.74 -1.03 -21.11
C GLU A 289 -9.43 0.30 -20.77
N SER A 290 -10.47 0.26 -19.92
CA SER A 290 -11.13 1.48 -19.43
C SER A 290 -10.21 2.37 -18.60
N THR A 291 -9.25 1.77 -17.90
CA THR A 291 -8.21 2.49 -17.15
C THR A 291 -7.28 3.27 -18.09
N PHE A 292 -6.80 2.64 -19.16
CA PHE A 292 -5.92 3.31 -20.12
C PHE A 292 -6.64 4.45 -20.85
N GLN A 293 -7.91 4.25 -21.19
CA GLN A 293 -8.75 5.32 -21.73
C GLN A 293 -8.89 6.48 -20.74
N ALA A 294 -9.19 6.20 -19.46
CA ALA A 294 -9.30 7.21 -18.42
C ALA A 294 -8.01 8.03 -18.24
N LEU A 295 -6.85 7.37 -18.24
CA LEU A 295 -5.54 8.03 -18.14
C LEU A 295 -5.25 8.92 -19.35
N LYS A 296 -5.55 8.42 -20.56
CA LYS A 296 -5.40 9.19 -21.80
C LYS A 296 -6.20 10.47 -21.75
N ASP A 297 -7.46 10.38 -21.36
CA ASP A 297 -8.37 11.52 -21.32
C ASP A 297 -7.96 12.51 -20.22
N TYR A 298 -7.58 12.02 -19.04
CA TYR A 298 -7.05 12.86 -17.97
C TYR A 298 -5.79 13.63 -18.40
N ASP A 299 -4.82 12.95 -19.02
CA ASP A 299 -3.57 13.56 -19.45
C ASP A 299 -3.78 14.55 -20.60
N LYS A 300 -4.81 14.34 -21.44
CA LYS A 300 -5.22 15.30 -22.47
C LYS A 300 -5.81 16.57 -21.84
N GLU A 301 -6.82 16.42 -20.96
CA GLU A 301 -7.49 17.54 -20.28
C GLU A 301 -6.53 18.37 -19.43
N THR A 302 -5.59 17.73 -18.73
CA THR A 302 -4.60 18.43 -17.91
C THR A 302 -3.55 19.20 -18.71
N LYS A 303 -3.22 18.75 -19.93
CA LYS A 303 -2.35 19.50 -20.85
C LYS A 303 -3.05 20.73 -21.42
N GLU A 304 -4.32 20.57 -21.82
CA GLU A 304 -5.13 21.67 -22.35
C GLU A 304 -5.35 22.77 -21.30
N ASN A 305 -5.55 22.42 -20.03
CA ASN A 305 -5.71 23.39 -18.94
C ASN A 305 -4.41 24.11 -18.51
N ARG A 306 -3.24 23.71 -19.04
CA ARG A 306 -1.93 24.35 -18.77
C ARG A 306 -1.46 25.27 -19.89
N LEU A 307 -2.16 25.26 -21.03
CA LEU A 307 -1.94 26.14 -22.19
C LEU A 307 -2.88 27.34 -22.10
#